data_AF-A0A3D4M5T3-F1
#
_entry.id   AF-A0A3D4M5T3-F1
#
_cell.length_a   1.000
_cell.length_b   1.000
_cell.length_c   1.000
_cell.angle_alpha   90.00
_cell.angle_beta   90.00
_cell.angle_gamma   90.00
#
_symmetry.space_group_name_H-M   'P 1'
#
loop_
_entity.id
_entity.type
_entity.pdbx_description
1 polymer ?
#
loop_
_entity_poly.entity_id
_entity_poly.type
_entity_poly.pdbx_seq_one_letter_code
_entity_poly.pdbx_strand_id
1 'polypeptide(L)'
;MKGNSHLDQFGTAGLFLTALFSPCCFPLFAFAASAAGLGSFELFGGWTMWVFEGMVLLALGGLYLSYRRHRCLYPLLVAIPGGLLIFYGYHITTSEHWAYFLYTGMFGLLAATIWNYRRNKLHGHCATCEPDSAKSPELESTITCPNCGHTKTETMPSDACVYFYECENCKAQLKPLKGDCCVFCSYGTVKCPPMQDGKGCC
;
A
#
# COMPACT_ATOMS: atom_id res chain seq x y z
N MET A 1 -5.88 -10.02 -12.23
CA MET A 1 -7.19 -9.47 -11.79
C MET A 1 -7.09 -7.96 -11.91
N LYS A 2 -8.06 -7.32 -12.60
CA LYS A 2 -8.06 -5.88 -12.92
C LYS A 2 -8.30 -5.11 -11.60
N GLY A 3 -7.23 -4.60 -11.00
CA GLY A 3 -7.31 -3.83 -9.75
C GLY A 3 -8.04 -2.53 -10.02
N ASN A 4 -9.24 -2.38 -9.44
CA ASN A 4 -9.96 -1.12 -9.49
C ASN A 4 -9.12 -0.04 -8.79
N SER A 5 -8.84 1.05 -9.51
CA SER A 5 -8.22 2.30 -9.03
C SER A 5 -8.86 2.90 -7.78
N HIS A 6 -10.04 2.42 -7.39
CA HIS A 6 -10.70 2.77 -6.15
C HIS A 6 -9.96 2.30 -4.89
N LEU A 7 -9.19 1.21 -4.93
CA LEU A 7 -8.54 0.66 -3.72
C LEU A 7 -7.37 1.52 -3.22
N ASP A 8 -6.57 2.08 -4.12
CA ASP A 8 -5.49 3.03 -3.78
C ASP A 8 -6.05 4.38 -3.30
N GLN A 9 -7.22 4.76 -3.82
CA GLN A 9 -7.97 5.92 -3.36
C GLN A 9 -8.50 5.71 -1.93
N PHE A 10 -8.91 4.50 -1.56
CA PHE A 10 -9.29 4.17 -0.18
C PHE A 10 -8.08 4.12 0.76
N GLY A 11 -6.91 3.69 0.28
CA GLY A 11 -5.67 3.68 1.08
C GLY A 11 -5.16 5.08 1.41
N THR A 12 -5.15 5.97 0.41
CA THR A 12 -4.75 7.38 0.59
C THR A 12 -5.79 8.16 1.38
N ALA A 13 -7.09 8.01 1.10
CA ALA A 13 -8.16 8.60 1.92
C ALA A 13 -8.11 8.08 3.36
N GLY A 14 -7.75 6.81 3.57
CA GLY A 14 -7.49 6.21 4.87
C GLY A 14 -6.40 6.96 5.63
N LEU A 15 -5.21 7.14 5.04
CA LEU A 15 -4.09 7.90 5.63
C LEU A 15 -4.47 9.35 6.00
N PHE A 16 -5.24 10.03 5.15
CA PHE A 16 -5.75 11.37 5.43
C PHE A 16 -6.78 11.39 6.57
N LEU A 17 -7.69 10.40 6.61
CA LEU A 17 -8.65 10.26 7.71
C LEU A 17 -7.94 9.96 9.04
N THR A 18 -6.95 9.06 9.05
CA THR A 18 -6.19 8.75 10.28
C THR A 18 -5.41 9.97 10.77
N ALA A 19 -4.93 10.83 9.87
CA ALA A 19 -4.29 12.09 10.24
C ALA A 19 -5.28 13.10 10.83
N LEU A 20 -6.51 13.18 10.29
CA LEU A 20 -7.56 14.07 10.81
C LEU A 20 -8.07 13.64 12.21
N PHE A 21 -8.16 12.33 12.46
CA PHE A 21 -8.71 11.78 13.70
C PHE A 21 -7.65 11.34 14.71
N SER A 22 -6.37 11.60 14.45
CA SER A 22 -5.29 11.30 15.39
C SER A 22 -5.40 12.19 16.65
N PRO A 23 -5.40 11.62 17.86
CA PRO A 23 -5.52 12.40 19.10
C PRO A 23 -4.37 13.39 19.34
N CYS A 24 -3.21 13.18 18.70
CA CYS A 24 -2.08 14.12 18.80
C CYS A 24 -2.22 15.37 17.90
N CYS A 25 -3.07 15.30 16.87
CA CYS A 25 -3.34 16.41 15.94
C CYS A 25 -4.66 17.10 16.24
N PHE A 26 -5.53 16.44 17.00
CA PHE A 26 -6.83 16.91 17.41
C PHE A 26 -6.83 18.31 18.06
N PRO A 27 -5.86 18.66 18.94
CA PRO A 27 -5.76 20.01 19.49
C PRO A 27 -5.43 21.06 18.43
N LEU A 28 -4.59 20.72 17.44
CA LEU A 28 -4.18 21.62 16.35
C LEU A 28 -5.35 21.87 15.39
N PHE A 29 -6.09 20.82 15.03
CA PHE A 29 -7.29 20.94 14.19
C PHE A 29 -8.43 21.64 14.92
N ALA A 30 -8.62 21.39 16.22
CA ALA A 30 -9.56 22.13 17.06
C ALA A 30 -9.21 23.62 17.13
N PHE A 31 -7.92 23.96 17.22
CA PHE A 31 -7.44 25.35 17.19
C PHE A 31 -7.69 26.00 15.81
N ALA A 32 -7.43 25.29 14.72
CA ALA A 32 -7.68 25.76 13.35
C ALA A 32 -9.18 25.95 13.06
N ALA A 33 -10.03 25.02 13.51
CA ALA A 33 -11.49 25.13 13.39
C ALA A 33 -12.03 26.28 14.25
N SER A 34 -11.51 26.45 15.47
CA SER A 34 -11.84 27.59 16.34
C SER A 34 -11.43 28.93 15.71
N ALA A 35 -10.25 28.99 15.09
CA ALA A 35 -9.77 30.16 14.36
C ALA A 35 -10.59 30.46 13.09
N ALA A 36 -11.16 29.44 12.45
CA ALA A 36 -12.10 29.57 11.34
C ALA A 36 -13.52 30.00 11.77
N GLY A 37 -13.74 30.29 13.05
CA GLY A 37 -15.04 30.74 13.57
C GLY A 37 -16.06 29.62 13.74
N LEU A 38 -15.65 28.35 13.59
CA LEU A 38 -16.43 27.20 14.04
C LEU A 38 -16.28 27.11 15.56
N GLY A 39 -16.90 28.06 16.25
CA GLY A 39 -16.82 28.20 17.70
C GLY A 39 -17.12 26.89 18.41
N SER A 40 -16.26 26.56 19.38
CA SER A 40 -16.47 25.68 20.53
C SER A 40 -17.66 24.74 20.39
N PHE A 41 -17.55 23.82 19.45
CA PHE A 41 -18.58 22.85 19.26
C PHE A 41 -18.41 21.85 20.41
N GLU A 42 -19.41 21.76 21.27
CA GLU A 42 -19.74 20.56 22.05
C GLU A 42 -20.01 19.33 21.14
N LEU A 43 -19.41 19.27 19.94
CA LEU A 43 -19.41 18.17 18.98
C LEU A 43 -18.72 16.93 19.56
N PHE A 44 -18.12 17.09 20.73
CA PHE A 44 -17.58 16.04 21.56
C PHE A 44 -18.47 15.68 22.74
N GLY A 45 -19.80 15.66 22.54
CA GLY A 45 -20.68 14.88 23.41
C GLY A 45 -20.17 13.43 23.56
N GLY A 46 -20.63 12.71 24.59
CA GLY A 46 -20.09 11.40 25.03
C GLY A 46 -19.91 10.28 23.97
N TRP A 47 -20.29 10.52 22.72
CA TRP A 47 -20.10 9.69 21.54
C TRP A 47 -18.64 9.60 21.05
N THR A 48 -17.80 10.59 21.35
CA THR A 48 -16.42 10.65 20.82
C THR A 48 -15.53 9.55 21.34
N MET A 49 -15.84 9.07 22.53
CA MET A 49 -15.13 7.97 23.14
C MET A 49 -15.37 6.68 22.38
N TRP A 50 -16.60 6.45 21.93
CA TRP A 50 -16.95 5.34 21.05
C TRP A 50 -16.25 5.44 19.68
N VAL A 51 -16.11 6.65 19.14
CA VAL A 51 -15.37 6.88 17.88
C VAL A 51 -13.89 6.55 18.05
N PHE A 52 -13.27 7.03 19.13
CA PHE A 52 -11.87 6.76 19.42
C PHE A 52 -11.61 5.25 19.64
N GLU A 53 -12.47 4.59 20.41
CA GLU A 53 -12.41 3.15 20.63
C GLU A 53 -12.60 2.36 19.32
N GLY A 54 -13.53 2.79 18.46
CA GLY A 54 -13.72 2.25 17.13
C GLY A 54 -12.46 2.33 16.25
N MET A 55 -11.74 3.45 16.28
CA MET A 55 -10.48 3.60 15.56
C MET A 55 -9.39 2.67 16.10
N VAL A 56 -9.30 2.48 17.42
CA VAL A 56 -8.37 1.53 18.05
C VAL A 56 -8.67 0.11 17.60
N LEU A 57 -9.95 -0.29 17.55
CA LEU A 57 -10.37 -1.59 17.04
C LEU A 57 -10.05 -1.78 15.55
N LEU A 58 -10.26 -0.76 14.72
CA LEU A 58 -9.86 -0.79 13.31
C LEU A 58 -8.34 -0.95 13.15
N ALA A 59 -7.54 -0.24 13.97
CA ALA A 59 -6.08 -0.37 13.96
C ALA A 59 -5.62 -1.79 14.38
N LEU A 60 -6.22 -2.36 15.43
CA LEU A 60 -5.97 -3.74 15.86
C LEU A 60 -6.41 -4.74 14.78
N GLY A 61 -7.54 -4.51 14.12
CA GLY A 61 -8.02 -5.31 12.99
C GLY A 61 -7.04 -5.29 11.82
N GLY A 62 -6.50 -4.12 11.46
CA GLY A 62 -5.46 -3.99 10.44
C GLY A 62 -4.17 -4.75 10.79
N LEU A 63 -3.72 -4.65 12.04
CA LEU A 63 -2.56 -5.42 12.53
C LEU A 63 -2.84 -6.92 12.58
N TYR A 64 -4.06 -7.33 12.90
CA TYR A 64 -4.48 -8.74 12.88
C TYR A 64 -4.53 -9.31 11.46
N LEU A 65 -5.04 -8.55 10.48
CA LEU A 65 -4.99 -8.92 9.07
C LEU A 65 -3.54 -9.02 8.57
N SER A 66 -2.68 -8.06 8.96
CA SER A 66 -1.22 -8.12 8.71
C SER A 66 -0.61 -9.40 9.30
N TYR A 67 -0.97 -9.76 10.54
CA TYR A 67 -0.53 -11.01 11.17
C TYR A 67 -1.00 -12.25 10.40
N ARG A 68 -2.27 -12.31 9.99
CA ARG A 68 -2.81 -13.45 9.26
C ARG A 68 -2.11 -13.66 7.91
N ARG A 69 -1.64 -12.58 7.28
CA ARG A 69 -0.92 -12.63 6.00
C ARG A 69 0.55 -13.02 6.16
N HIS A 70 1.27 -12.46 7.14
CA HIS A 70 2.73 -12.61 7.27
C HIS A 70 3.20 -13.48 8.45
N ARG A 71 2.27 -14.08 9.21
CA ARG A 71 2.50 -14.96 10.38
C ARG A 71 3.41 -14.36 11.48
N CYS A 72 3.68 -13.06 11.46
CA CYS A 72 4.56 -12.37 12.41
C CYS A 72 3.76 -11.78 13.57
N LEU A 73 3.81 -12.43 14.74
CA LEU A 73 2.97 -12.12 15.91
C LEU A 73 3.45 -10.89 16.72
N TYR A 74 4.72 -10.51 16.62
CA TYR A 74 5.35 -9.47 17.45
C TYR A 74 4.64 -8.10 17.48
N PRO A 75 4.30 -7.44 16.35
CA PRO A 75 3.62 -6.15 16.39
C PRO A 75 2.21 -6.24 17.01
N LEU A 76 1.52 -7.37 16.80
CA LEU A 76 0.21 -7.61 17.42
C LEU A 76 0.32 -7.78 18.94
N LEU A 77 1.36 -8.45 19.43
CA LEU A 77 1.64 -8.60 20.86
C LEU A 77 1.90 -7.28 21.57
N VAL A 78 2.44 -6.27 20.88
CA VAL A 78 2.65 -4.93 21.45
C VAL A 78 1.37 -4.10 21.38
N ALA A 79 0.57 -4.27 20.33
CA ALA A 79 -0.64 -3.49 20.11
C ALA A 79 -1.81 -3.89 21.01
N ILE A 80 -2.03 -5.19 21.25
CA ILE A 80 -3.14 -5.68 22.09
C ILE A 80 -3.08 -5.10 23.52
N PRO A 81 -1.94 -5.14 24.25
CA PRO A 81 -1.83 -4.49 25.55
C PRO A 81 -2.08 -2.99 25.49
N GLY A 82 -1.63 -2.31 24.44
CA GLY A 82 -1.88 -0.88 24.25
C GLY A 82 -3.37 -0.56 24.09
N GLY A 83 -4.11 -1.35 23.32
CA GLY A 83 -5.56 -1.21 23.18
C GLY A 83 -6.31 -1.50 24.49
N LEU A 84 -5.90 -2.53 25.24
CA LEU A 84 -6.49 -2.84 26.55
C LEU A 84 -6.24 -1.73 27.59
N LEU A 85 -5.06 -1.11 27.57
CA LEU A 85 -4.72 0.04 28.43
C LEU A 85 -5.62 1.24 28.14
N ILE A 86 -5.90 1.52 26.86
CA ILE A 86 -6.82 2.58 26.45
C ILE A 86 -8.24 2.28 26.96
N PHE A 87 -8.72 1.04 26.74
CA PHE A 87 -10.04 0.61 27.20
C PHE A 87 -10.18 0.71 28.72
N TYR A 88 -9.16 0.25 29.46
CA TYR A 88 -9.11 0.30 30.91
C TYR A 88 -9.09 1.74 31.46
N GLY A 89 -8.25 2.59 30.86
CA GLY A 89 -8.18 4.01 31.22
C GLY A 89 -9.51 4.72 31.03
N TYR A 90 -10.29 4.34 30.01
CA TYR A 90 -11.56 4.97 29.72
C TYR A 90 -12.75 4.44 30.55
N HIS A 91 -12.91 3.11 30.65
CA HIS A 91 -14.12 2.52 31.26
C HIS A 91 -14.01 2.30 32.77
N ILE A 92 -12.80 2.12 33.31
CA ILE A 92 -12.62 1.68 34.70
C ILE A 92 -12.02 2.79 35.59
N THR A 93 -11.22 3.69 35.03
CA THR A 93 -10.52 4.71 35.81
C THR A 93 -11.33 6.01 35.87
N THR A 94 -11.99 6.26 37.00
CA THR A 94 -12.66 7.54 37.31
C THR A 94 -11.70 8.62 37.86
N SER A 95 -10.40 8.35 37.93
CA SER A 95 -9.39 9.25 38.52
C SER A 95 -8.68 10.11 37.47
N GLU A 96 -8.10 11.24 37.90
CA GLU A 96 -7.36 12.21 37.05
C GLU A 96 -6.21 11.61 36.22
N HIS A 97 -5.84 10.35 36.46
CA HIS A 97 -4.74 9.66 35.80
C HIS A 97 -5.16 8.93 34.52
N TRP A 98 -6.45 8.93 34.15
CA TRP A 98 -6.97 8.25 32.94
C TRP A 98 -6.21 8.68 31.66
N ALA A 99 -5.81 9.95 31.59
CA ALA A 99 -5.05 10.49 30.47
C ALA A 99 -3.68 9.79 30.30
N TYR A 100 -2.98 9.48 31.40
CA TYR A 100 -1.68 8.79 31.33
C TYR A 100 -1.80 7.39 30.73
N PHE A 101 -2.85 6.64 31.11
CA PHE A 101 -3.11 5.31 30.52
C PHE A 101 -3.41 5.39 29.02
N LEU A 102 -4.20 6.38 28.62
CA LEU A 102 -4.53 6.62 27.22
C LEU A 102 -3.26 6.93 26.40
N TYR A 103 -2.44 7.89 26.84
CA TYR A 103 -1.20 8.23 26.13
C TYR A 103 -0.20 7.08 26.08
N THR A 104 -0.09 6.32 27.16
CA THR A 104 0.79 5.14 27.21
C THR A 104 0.33 4.07 26.23
N GLY A 105 -0.97 3.81 26.15
CA GLY A 105 -1.54 2.85 25.19
C GLY A 105 -1.38 3.31 23.74
N MET A 106 -1.59 4.60 23.46
CA MET A 106 -1.36 5.18 22.13
C MET A 106 0.10 5.08 21.69
N PHE A 107 1.03 5.37 22.59
CA PHE A 107 2.46 5.22 22.31
C PHE A 107 2.81 3.75 22.00
N GLY A 108 2.20 2.80 22.71
CA GLY A 108 2.32 1.37 22.42
C GLY A 108 1.82 1.00 21.02
N LEU A 109 0.66 1.52 20.60
CA LEU A 109 0.13 1.31 19.25
C LEU A 109 1.04 1.92 18.18
N LEU A 110 1.56 3.13 18.40
CA LEU A 110 2.48 3.78 17.48
C LEU A 110 3.83 3.03 17.38
N ALA A 111 4.36 2.54 18.49
CA ALA A 111 5.55 1.70 18.49
C ALA A 111 5.29 0.39 17.72
N ALA A 112 4.13 -0.24 17.92
CA ALA A 112 3.73 -1.45 17.22
C ALA A 112 3.61 -1.23 15.70
N THR A 113 3.04 -0.11 15.25
CA THR A 113 2.92 0.22 13.82
C THR A 113 4.28 0.53 13.20
N ILE A 114 5.15 1.29 13.88
CA ILE A 114 6.53 1.53 13.42
C ILE A 114 7.29 0.22 13.32
N TRP A 115 7.13 -0.67 14.30
CA TRP A 115 7.77 -1.99 14.27
C TRP A 115 7.26 -2.84 13.11
N ASN A 116 5.94 -2.88 12.90
CA ASN A 116 5.32 -3.55 11.77
C ASN A 116 5.85 -2.99 10.44
N TYR A 117 5.92 -1.66 10.29
CA TYR A 117 6.44 -0.99 9.10
C TYR A 117 7.92 -1.31 8.85
N ARG A 118 8.78 -1.15 9.86
CA ARG A 118 10.21 -1.46 9.75
C ARG A 118 10.45 -2.95 9.43
N ARG A 119 9.67 -3.84 10.05
CA ARG A 119 9.74 -5.28 9.76
C ARG A 119 9.28 -5.61 8.35
N ASN A 120 8.20 -4.99 7.87
CA ASN A 120 7.75 -5.19 6.49
C ASN A 120 8.80 -4.72 5.49
N LYS A 121 9.45 -3.57 5.77
CA LYS A 121 10.56 -3.05 4.95
C LYS A 121 11.80 -3.95 4.99
N LEU A 122 12.16 -4.50 6.15
CA LEU A 122 13.29 -5.43 6.31
C LEU A 122 13.05 -6.78 5.63
N HIS A 123 11.81 -7.26 5.63
CA HIS A 123 11.39 -8.49 4.93
C HIS A 123 10.97 -8.24 3.48
N GLY A 124 11.33 -7.09 2.89
CA GLY A 124 11.04 -6.67 1.51
C GLY A 124 11.65 -7.54 0.40
N HIS A 125 12.05 -8.78 0.70
CA HIS A 125 12.26 -9.85 -0.28
C HIS A 125 11.14 -10.89 -0.28
N CYS A 126 10.01 -10.57 0.37
CA CYS A 126 8.83 -11.40 0.29
C CYS A 126 7.95 -10.90 -0.87
N ALA A 127 7.88 -11.67 -1.94
CA ALA A 127 7.11 -11.42 -3.17
C ALA A 127 5.58 -11.30 -2.98
N THR A 128 5.08 -11.16 -1.75
CA THR A 128 3.64 -11.23 -1.42
C THR A 128 3.13 -10.14 -0.48
N CYS A 129 3.96 -9.13 -0.17
CA CYS A 129 3.62 -8.06 0.79
C CYS A 129 3.35 -6.68 0.17
N GLU A 130 3.46 -6.53 -1.14
CA GLU A 130 3.03 -5.32 -1.85
C GLU A 130 1.62 -5.57 -2.42
N PRO A 131 0.63 -4.71 -2.20
CA PRO A 131 -0.40 -4.55 -3.21
C PRO A 131 0.28 -3.80 -4.36
N ASP A 132 0.67 -4.54 -5.40
CA ASP A 132 1.12 -4.10 -6.74
C ASP A 132 1.41 -2.59 -6.85
N SER A 133 2.39 -2.12 -6.08
CA SER A 133 2.80 -0.73 -6.10
C SER A 133 3.78 -0.59 -7.25
N ALA A 134 3.19 -0.39 -8.43
CA ALA A 134 3.78 0.32 -9.55
C ALA A 134 5.27 0.07 -9.78
N LYS A 135 5.62 -1.17 -10.15
CA LYS A 135 6.63 -1.30 -11.19
C LYS A 135 5.90 -0.95 -12.49
N SER A 136 5.92 0.32 -12.88
CA SER A 136 5.48 0.70 -14.22
C SER A 136 6.25 -0.17 -15.22
N PRO A 137 5.57 -0.96 -16.07
CA PRO A 137 6.26 -1.81 -17.03
C PRO A 137 7.16 -0.92 -17.88
N GLU A 138 8.42 -1.30 -18.03
CA GLU A 138 9.34 -0.59 -18.90
C GLU A 138 8.88 -0.85 -20.34
N LEU A 139 8.32 0.19 -20.97
CA LEU A 139 7.71 0.09 -22.30
C LEU A 139 8.76 0.25 -23.40
N GLU A 140 9.96 0.75 -23.11
CA GLU A 140 11.02 0.84 -24.11
C GLU A 140 11.80 -0.47 -24.17
N SER A 141 11.90 -1.04 -25.37
CA SER A 141 12.67 -2.25 -25.59
C SER A 141 13.35 -2.20 -26.95
N THR A 142 14.61 -2.62 -26.99
CA THR A 142 15.38 -2.65 -28.23
C THR A 142 15.22 -4.03 -28.87
N ILE A 143 14.53 -4.09 -30.01
CA ILE A 143 14.39 -5.30 -30.81
C ILE A 143 15.63 -5.47 -31.67
N THR A 144 16.25 -6.64 -31.61
CA THR A 144 17.37 -7.02 -32.48
C THR A 144 16.90 -8.00 -33.55
N CYS A 145 17.07 -7.65 -34.82
CA CYS A 145 16.70 -8.54 -35.92
C CYS A 145 17.71 -9.69 -36.06
N PRO A 146 17.28 -10.97 -36.01
CA PRO A 146 18.19 -12.12 -36.16
C PRO A 146 18.69 -12.31 -37.60
N ASN A 147 18.05 -11.70 -38.61
CA ASN A 147 18.41 -11.88 -40.01
C ASN A 147 19.51 -10.92 -40.48
N CYS A 148 19.50 -9.66 -40.01
CA CYS A 148 20.45 -8.63 -40.44
C CYS A 148 21.22 -7.95 -39.29
N GLY A 149 20.94 -8.30 -38.03
CA GLY A 149 21.58 -7.70 -36.85
C GLY A 149 21.16 -6.26 -36.54
N HIS A 150 20.19 -5.70 -37.27
CA HIS A 150 19.71 -4.35 -37.03
C HIS A 150 18.96 -4.26 -35.69
N THR A 151 19.29 -3.24 -34.90
CA THR A 151 18.68 -2.95 -33.60
C THR A 151 17.82 -1.70 -33.69
N LYS A 152 16.62 -1.76 -33.13
CA LYS A 152 15.71 -0.60 -33.06
C LYS A 152 15.03 -0.56 -31.71
N THR A 153 15.04 0.61 -31.07
CA THR A 153 14.28 0.87 -29.85
C THR A 153 12.85 1.19 -30.22
N GLU A 154 11.93 0.40 -29.69
CA GLU A 154 10.49 0.51 -29.93
C GLU A 154 9.75 0.63 -28.61
N THR A 155 8.69 1.42 -28.62
CA THR A 155 7.77 1.53 -27.49
C THR A 155 6.74 0.42 -27.59
N MET A 156 6.79 -0.50 -26.65
CA MET A 156 5.91 -1.64 -26.56
C MET A 156 4.49 -1.21 -26.15
N PRO A 157 3.45 -1.69 -26.83
CA PRO A 157 2.08 -1.40 -26.43
C PRO A 157 1.74 -2.10 -25.10
N SER A 158 1.08 -1.37 -24.19
CA SER A 158 0.60 -1.91 -22.91
C SER A 158 -0.61 -2.84 -23.05
N ASP A 159 -1.38 -2.67 -24.13
CA ASP A 159 -2.72 -3.26 -24.26
C ASP A 159 -2.75 -4.51 -25.16
N ALA A 160 -1.63 -4.91 -25.78
CA ALA A 160 -1.59 -6.07 -26.68
C ALA A 160 -0.18 -6.68 -26.86
N CYS A 161 -0.13 -8.00 -27.07
CA CYS A 161 1.08 -8.72 -27.47
C CYS A 161 1.36 -8.53 -28.98
N VAL A 162 2.53 -8.00 -29.35
CA VAL A 162 2.97 -7.90 -30.76
C VAL A 162 3.53 -9.26 -31.22
N TYR A 163 2.76 -9.98 -32.03
CA TYR A 163 3.16 -11.30 -32.53
C TYR A 163 3.97 -11.23 -33.83
N PHE A 164 3.69 -10.24 -34.68
CA PHE A 164 4.40 -10.04 -35.94
C PHE A 164 5.09 -8.68 -35.92
N TYR A 165 6.37 -8.66 -36.28
CA TYR A 165 7.14 -7.42 -36.42
C TYR A 165 7.90 -7.44 -37.74
N GLU A 166 7.79 -6.37 -38.51
CA GLU A 166 8.56 -6.20 -39.74
C GLU A 166 9.83 -5.41 -39.44
N CYS A 167 10.99 -5.97 -39.79
CA CYS A 167 12.25 -5.26 -39.64
C CYS A 167 12.37 -4.13 -40.67
N GLU A 168 12.62 -2.90 -40.24
CA GLU A 168 12.73 -1.75 -41.15
C GLU A 168 13.90 -1.84 -42.15
N ASN A 169 14.99 -2.53 -41.79
CA ASN A 169 16.16 -2.63 -42.64
C ASN A 169 16.02 -3.73 -43.71
N CYS A 170 15.66 -4.95 -43.32
CA CYS A 170 15.59 -6.09 -44.26
C CYS A 170 14.17 -6.47 -44.69
N LYS A 171 13.14 -5.81 -44.15
CA LYS A 171 11.71 -6.09 -44.39
C LYS A 171 11.28 -7.53 -44.10
N ALA A 172 12.09 -8.27 -43.33
CA ALA A 172 11.74 -9.61 -42.89
C ALA A 172 10.68 -9.54 -41.78
N GLN A 173 9.66 -10.39 -41.89
CA GLN A 173 8.63 -10.54 -40.86
C GLN A 173 9.12 -11.53 -39.78
N LEU A 174 9.33 -11.01 -38.58
CA LEU A 174 9.75 -11.77 -37.40
C LEU A 174 8.52 -12.34 -36.68
N LYS A 175 8.67 -13.58 -36.20
CA LYS A 175 7.69 -14.28 -35.34
C LYS A 175 8.40 -14.72 -34.05
N PRO A 176 7.70 -14.76 -32.90
CA PRO A 176 8.28 -15.22 -31.64
C PRO A 176 8.81 -16.65 -31.76
N LEU A 177 9.82 -16.95 -30.95
CA LEU A 177 10.38 -18.28 -30.79
C LEU A 177 9.38 -19.19 -30.07
N LYS A 178 9.52 -20.51 -30.29
CA LYS A 178 8.65 -21.51 -29.66
C LYS A 178 8.82 -21.46 -28.13
N GLY A 179 7.80 -21.02 -27.42
CA GLY A 179 7.80 -20.86 -25.96
C GLY A 179 7.69 -19.41 -25.48
N ASP A 180 7.85 -18.43 -26.37
CA ASP A 180 7.67 -17.01 -26.07
C ASP A 180 6.32 -16.48 -26.58
N CYS A 181 5.75 -15.49 -25.89
CA CYS A 181 4.43 -14.94 -26.21
C CYS A 181 4.42 -13.82 -27.26
N CYS A 182 5.54 -13.11 -27.48
CA CYS A 182 5.62 -11.98 -28.40
C CYS A 182 7.04 -11.75 -28.90
N VAL A 183 7.20 -10.93 -29.95
CA VAL A 183 8.52 -10.62 -30.55
C VAL A 183 9.48 -9.99 -29.55
N PHE A 184 8.98 -9.20 -28.60
CA PHE A 184 9.78 -8.57 -27.54
C PHE A 184 10.34 -9.60 -26.55
N CYS A 185 9.58 -10.66 -26.23
CA CYS A 185 10.09 -11.72 -25.37
C CYS A 185 11.21 -12.53 -26.03
N SER A 186 11.18 -12.68 -27.36
CA SER A 186 12.18 -13.45 -28.10
C SER A 186 13.41 -12.63 -28.52
N TYR A 187 13.20 -11.39 -28.97
CA TYR A 187 14.25 -10.57 -29.62
C TYR A 187 14.47 -9.21 -28.96
N GLY A 188 13.68 -8.87 -27.93
CA GLY A 188 13.79 -7.62 -27.19
C GLY A 188 14.74 -7.72 -26.00
N THR A 189 15.29 -6.58 -25.59
CA THR A 189 16.09 -6.45 -24.35
C THR A 189 15.24 -6.60 -23.09
N VAL A 190 13.99 -6.15 -23.14
CA VAL A 190 13.05 -6.13 -22.02
C VAL A 190 11.84 -7.00 -22.37
N LYS A 191 11.38 -7.81 -21.40
CA LYS A 191 10.22 -8.71 -21.54
C LYS A 191 8.91 -7.92 -21.59
N CYS A 192 7.87 -8.52 -22.17
CA CYS A 192 6.57 -7.85 -22.34
C CYS A 192 5.90 -7.49 -21.01
N PRO A 193 4.97 -6.50 -21.01
CA PRO A 193 4.35 -6.00 -19.78
C PRO A 193 3.66 -7.12 -18.98
N PRO A 194 2.91 -8.08 -19.60
CA PRO A 194 2.33 -9.20 -18.87
C PRO A 194 3.36 -10.07 -18.12
N MET A 195 4.55 -10.22 -18.70
CA MET A 195 5.66 -10.98 -18.10
C MET A 195 6.36 -10.19 -16.99
N GLN A 196 6.45 -8.86 -17.10
CA GLN A 196 6.97 -7.99 -16.05
C GLN A 196 6.04 -7.92 -14.84
N ASP A 197 4.73 -7.95 -15.08
CA ASP A 197 3.67 -7.95 -14.06
C ASP A 197 3.45 -9.31 -13.38
N GLY A 198 4.16 -10.36 -13.80
CA GLY A 198 3.99 -11.72 -13.25
C GLY A 198 2.61 -12.34 -13.54
N LYS A 199 1.83 -11.76 -14.45
CA LYS A 199 0.49 -12.24 -14.83
C LYS A 199 0.54 -13.43 -15.80
N GLY A 200 1.74 -13.84 -16.21
CA GLY A 200 1.95 -14.89 -17.20
C GLY A 200 1.78 -14.37 -18.63
N CYS A 201 2.01 -15.26 -19.60
CA CYS A 201 1.81 -14.94 -21.01
C CYS A 201 0.33 -14.74 -21.34
N CYS A 202 0.08 -13.83 -22.29
CA CYS A 202 -1.11 -13.84 -23.15
C CYS A 202 -1.55 -15.29 -23.47
#